data_AF-A0A1Q5QTR9-F1
#
_entry.id   AF-A0A1Q5QTR9-F1
#
_cell.length_a   1.000
_cell.length_b   1.000
_cell.length_c   1.000
_cell.angle_alpha   90.00
_cell.angle_beta   90.00
_cell.angle_gamma   90.00
#
_symmetry.space_group_name_H-M   'P 1'
#
loop_
_entity.id
_entity.type
_entity.pdbx_description
1 polymer ?
#
loop_
_entity_poly.entity_id
_entity_poly.type
_entity_poly.pdbx_seq_one_letter_code
_entity_poly.pdbx_strand_id
1 'polypeptide(L)' 'GMPPPYAAGDFAGWFEAYIGGRWYTFDARNNIPRIGRVLIAQGRDAADVPITQTFGPNTLVSFKVWTDELV' A
#
# COMPACT_ATOMS: atom_id res chain seq x y z
N GLY A 1 4.57 -7.75 12.90
CA GLY A 1 5.29 -6.85 11.97
C GLY A 1 6.69 -7.38 11.76
N MET A 2 7.49 -6.75 10.88
CA MET A 2 8.95 -7.01 10.83
C MET A 2 9.57 -6.51 12.14
N PRO A 3 10.60 -7.16 12.72
CA PRO A 3 11.39 -6.55 13.78
C PRO A 3 12.22 -5.35 13.27
N PRO A 4 12.55 -4.38 14.13
CA PRO A 4 13.48 -3.30 13.80
C PRO A 4 14.88 -3.81 13.39
N PRO A 5 15.63 -3.05 12.57
CA PRO A 5 15.29 -1.74 12.01
C PRO A 5 14.33 -1.85 10.83
N TYR A 6 13.44 -0.86 10.69
CA TYR A 6 12.52 -0.78 9.56
C TYR A 6 13.19 -0.11 8.37
N ALA A 7 12.80 -0.52 7.15
CA ALA A 7 13.09 0.27 5.96
C ALA A 7 12.39 1.64 6.04
N ALA A 8 12.81 2.59 5.20
CA ALA A 8 12.08 3.85 5.03
C ALA A 8 10.61 3.59 4.69
N GLY A 9 9.72 4.43 5.22
CA GLY A 9 8.28 4.33 4.95
C GLY A 9 7.97 4.53 3.48
N ASP A 10 7.07 3.71 2.96
CA ASP A 10 6.57 3.78 1.58
C ASP A 10 5.11 3.29 1.54
N PHE A 11 4.38 3.62 0.48
CA PHE A 11 3.08 3.00 0.23
C PHE A 11 3.27 1.55 -0.21
N ALA A 12 2.35 0.68 0.20
CA ALA A 12 2.35 -0.72 -0.19
C ALA A 12 1.22 -1.00 -1.17
N GLY A 13 1.54 -1.69 -2.26
CA GLY A 13 0.56 -2.32 -3.14
C GLY A 13 0.35 -3.78 -2.76
N TRP A 14 -0.89 -4.25 -2.83
CA TRP A 14 -1.27 -5.66 -2.72
C TRP A 14 -2.50 -5.92 -3.57
N PHE A 15 -2.91 -7.18 -3.70
CA PHE A 15 -4.16 -7.52 -4.35
C PHE A 15 -5.07 -8.32 -3.42
N GLU A 16 -6.33 -8.38 -3.80
CA GLU A 16 -7.33 -9.19 -3.12
C GLU A 16 -7.99 -10.11 -4.12
N ALA A 17 -8.27 -11.36 -3.72
CA ALA A 17 -9.03 -12.29 -4.55
C ALA A 17 -10.32 -12.69 -3.84
N TYR A 18 -11.41 -12.71 -4.60
CA TYR A 18 -12.70 -13.20 -4.12
C TYR A 18 -12.76 -14.72 -4.27
N ILE A 19 -12.73 -15.44 -3.16
CA ILE A 19 -12.67 -16.90 -3.12
C ILE A 19 -13.77 -17.38 -2.17
N GLY A 20 -14.65 -18.27 -2.63
CA GLY A 20 -15.66 -18.89 -1.76
C GLY A 20 -16.54 -17.90 -0.97
N GLY A 21 -16.96 -16.80 -1.60
CA GLY A 21 -17.91 -15.85 -1.00
C GLY A 21 -17.28 -14.71 -0.19
N ARG A 22 -15.94 -14.59 -0.14
CA ARG A 22 -15.27 -13.48 0.55
C ARG A 22 -13.99 -13.02 -0.15
N TRP A 23 -13.60 -11.78 0.10
CA TRP A 23 -12.30 -11.23 -0.29
C TRP A 23 -11.20 -11.74 0.64
N TYR A 24 -10.05 -12.07 0.05
CA TYR A 24 -8.83 -12.44 0.75
C TYR A 24 -7.69 -11.55 0.30
N THR A 25 -6.93 -11.02 1.25
CA THR A 25 -5.75 -10.19 0.99
C THR A 25 -4.52 -11.05 0.70
N PHE A 26 -3.79 -10.73 -0.37
CA PHE A 26 -2.53 -11.37 -0.75
C PHE A 26 -1.44 -10.32 -0.98
N ASP A 27 -0.28 -10.56 -0.39
CA ASP A 27 0.92 -9.75 -0.58
C ASP A 27 2.09 -10.65 -0.93
N ALA A 28 2.33 -10.78 -2.24
CA ALA A 28 3.40 -11.62 -2.78
C ALA A 28 4.81 -11.11 -2.43
N ARG A 29 4.96 -9.82 -2.08
CA ARG A 29 6.26 -9.24 -1.74
C ARG A 29 6.74 -9.72 -0.38
N ASN A 30 5.83 -9.70 0.61
CA ASN A 30 6.21 -10.02 2.00
C ASN A 30 5.76 -11.41 2.43
N ASN A 31 4.68 -11.95 1.85
CA ASN A 31 4.07 -13.25 2.14
C ASN A 31 3.98 -13.63 3.64
N ILE A 32 3.83 -12.64 4.51
CA ILE A 32 3.71 -12.77 5.96
C ILE A 32 2.53 -11.89 6.41
N PRO A 33 1.64 -12.38 7.30
CA PRO A 33 0.55 -11.57 7.85
C PRO A 33 1.04 -10.26 8.47
N ARG A 34 0.40 -9.15 8.11
CA ARG A 34 0.69 -7.80 8.66
C ARG A 34 -0.55 -7.23 9.34
N ILE A 35 -0.44 -6.92 10.62
CA ILE A 35 -1.52 -6.43 11.50
C ILE A 35 -1.76 -4.91 11.44
N GLY A 36 -1.17 -4.20 10.48
CA GLY A 36 -1.20 -2.73 10.41
C GLY A 36 -1.39 -2.18 9.00
N ARG A 37 -2.16 -2.88 8.14
CA ARG A 37 -2.51 -2.33 6.83
C ARG A 37 -3.60 -1.29 7.00
N VAL A 38 -3.33 -0.08 6.54
CA VAL A 38 -4.33 0.98 6.38
C VAL A 38 -4.70 1.01 4.91
N LEU A 39 -5.93 0.62 4.58
CA LEU A 39 -6.42 0.67 3.20
C LEU A 39 -6.59 2.13 2.78
N ILE A 40 -5.86 2.54 1.73
CA ILE A 40 -5.99 3.88 1.15
C ILE A 40 -7.01 3.88 0.02
N ALA A 41 -6.90 2.94 -0.92
CA ALA A 41 -7.77 2.82 -2.08
C ALA A 41 -7.77 1.39 -2.64
N GLN A 42 -8.82 1.05 -3.40
CA GLN A 42 -8.97 -0.22 -4.10
C GLN A 42 -9.54 0.02 -5.50
N GLY A 43 -8.97 -0.65 -6.51
CA GLY A 43 -9.38 -0.57 -7.91
C GLY A 43 -8.96 -1.85 -8.65
N ARG A 44 -9.19 -1.91 -9.97
CA ARG A 44 -8.80 -3.08 -10.76
C ARG A 44 -7.28 -3.21 -10.86
N ASP A 45 -6.59 -2.08 -10.98
CA ASP A 45 -5.14 -1.96 -11.00
C ASP A 45 -4.70 -0.54 -10.61
N ALA A 46 -3.41 -0.23 -10.76
CA ALA A 46 -2.83 1.06 -10.41
C ALA A 46 -3.37 2.26 -11.21
N ALA A 47 -4.04 2.06 -12.34
CA ALA A 47 -4.66 3.13 -13.11
C ALA A 47 -5.92 3.67 -12.44
N ASP A 48 -6.65 2.82 -11.70
CA ASP A 48 -7.82 3.23 -10.92
C ASP A 48 -7.42 3.88 -9.57
N VAL A 49 -6.20 3.59 -9.07
CA VAL A 49 -5.71 4.05 -7.75
C VAL A 49 -4.29 4.65 -7.79
N PRO A 50 -4.02 5.66 -8.63
CA PRO A 50 -2.71 6.28 -8.69
C PRO A 50 -2.41 7.08 -7.41
N ILE A 51 -1.15 7.04 -6.93
CA ILE A 51 -0.69 7.95 -5.86
C ILE A 51 -0.78 9.41 -6.33
N THR A 52 -0.47 9.66 -7.60
CA THR A 52 -0.57 10.99 -8.21
C THR A 52 -0.91 10.83 -9.68
N GLN A 53 -1.90 11.59 -10.17
CA GLN A 53 -2.30 11.65 -11.57
C GLN A 53 -2.23 13.10 -12.05
N THR A 54 -1.38 13.38 -13.04
CA THR A 54 -1.13 14.75 -13.51
C THR A 54 -1.42 14.90 -15.00
N PHE A 55 -1.92 16.08 -15.39
CA PHE A 55 -2.14 16.46 -16.79
C PHE A 55 -1.28 17.70 -17.09
N GLY A 56 -0.23 17.53 -17.89
CA GLY A 56 0.80 18.55 -18.14
C GLY A 56 2.10 18.32 -17.36
N PRO A 57 3.14 19.16 -17.57
CA PRO A 57 4.45 19.00 -16.93
C PRO A 57 4.38 19.08 -15.39
N ASN A 58 5.00 18.12 -14.73
CA ASN A 58 5.09 18.01 -13.27
C ASN A 58 6.44 17.40 -12.88
N THR A 59 7.04 17.88 -11.78
CA THR A 59 8.24 17.31 -11.17
C THR A 59 7.97 17.01 -9.71
N LEU A 60 8.12 15.74 -9.31
CA LEU A 60 8.10 15.34 -7.91
C LEU A 60 9.38 15.85 -7.22
N VAL A 61 9.23 16.80 -6.30
CA VAL A 61 10.37 17.41 -5.56
C VAL A 61 10.66 16.73 -4.23
N SER A 62 9.67 16.08 -3.63
CA SER A 62 9.80 15.41 -2.34
C SER A 62 8.72 14.33 -2.20
N PHE A 63 9.06 13.24 -1.54
CA PHE A 63 8.16 12.14 -1.24
C PHE A 63 8.49 11.56 0.13
N LYS A 64 7.54 11.58 1.05
CA LYS A 64 7.70 11.10 2.42
C LYS A 64 6.44 10.36 2.84
N VAL A 65 6.60 9.11 3.27
CA VAL A 65 5.54 8.29 3.86
C VAL A 65 5.94 7.93 5.28
N TRP A 66 5.03 8.10 6.23
CA TRP A 66 5.23 7.73 7.63
C TRP A 66 3.89 7.26 8.21
N THR A 67 3.98 6.43 9.24
CA THR A 67 2.84 5.96 10.03
C THR A 67 3.30 5.85 11.47
N ASP A 68 2.55 6.44 12.39
CA ASP A 68 2.83 6.37 13.82
C ASP A 68 1.82 5.44 14.50
N GLU A 69 2.29 4.64 15.45
CA GLU A 69 1.41 3.99 16.41
C GLU A 69 0.99 5.02 17.46
N LEU A 70 -0.31 5.16 17.69
CA LEU A 70 -0.83 6.01 18.75
C LEU A 70 -0.95 5.17 20.03
N VAL A 71 -0.39 5.69 21.13
CA VAL A 71 -0.46 5.12 22.48
C VAL A 71 -1.52 5.85 23.29
#